data_AF-A0A356W1Z7-F1
#
_entry.id   AF-A0A356W1Z7-F1
#
_cell.length_a   1.000
_cell.length_b   1.000
_cell.length_c   1.000
_cell.angle_alpha   90.00
_cell.angle_beta   90.00
_cell.angle_gamma   90.00
#
_symmetry.space_group_name_H-M   'P 1'
#
loop_
_entity.id
_entity.type
_entity.pdbx_description
1 polymer ?
#
loop_
_entity_poly.entity_id
_entity_poly.type
_entity_poly.pdbx_seq_one_letter_code
_entity_poly.pdbx_strand_id
1 'polypeptide(L)' 'VVGLMATGGSTNHALHLPAMAAAAGIILTLEDFADISAVTPLLARVYPNGPADVNH' A
#
# COMPACT_ATOMS: atom_id res chain seq x y z
N VAL A 1 0.88 -4.53 -3.04
CA VAL A 1 0.38 -3.19 -3.42
C VAL A 1 -1.13 -3.07 -3.27
N VAL A 2 -1.95 -3.94 -3.87
CA VAL A 2 -3.43 -3.90 -3.72
C VAL A 2 -3.87 -3.83 -2.25
N GLY A 3 -3.38 -4.72 -1.38
CA GLY A 3 -3.73 -4.69 0.04
C GLY A 3 -3.39 -3.36 0.73
N LEU A 4 -2.23 -2.76 0.40
CA LEU A 4 -1.83 -1.44 0.91
C LEU A 4 -2.82 -0.34 0.51
N MET A 5 -3.24 -0.33 -0.76
CA MET A 5 -4.20 0.65 -1.28
C MET A 5 -5.60 0.44 -0.67
N ALA A 6 -6.02 -0.82 -0.56
CA ALA A 6 -7.31 -1.18 0.02
C ALA A 6 -7.41 -0.81 1.51
N THR A 7 -6.31 -0.74 2.25
CA THR A 7 -6.30 -0.35 3.67
C THR A 7 -5.88 1.10 3.91
N GLY A 8 -5.50 1.84 2.86
CA GLY A 8 -4.93 3.19 3.01
C GLY A 8 -3.69 3.19 3.91
N GLY A 9 -2.79 2.21 3.77
CA GLY A 9 -1.63 2.09 4.64
C GLY A 9 -0.59 3.20 4.44
N SER A 10 0.44 3.22 5.28
CA SER A 10 1.46 4.28 5.29
C SER A 10 2.17 4.44 3.94
N THR A 11 2.38 5.68 3.52
CA THR A 11 3.16 6.05 2.32
C THR A 11 4.62 5.57 2.38
N ASN A 12 5.16 5.26 3.57
CA ASN A 12 6.49 4.63 3.70
C ASN A 12 6.59 3.30 2.95
N HIS A 13 5.48 2.61 2.72
CA HIS A 13 5.49 1.38 1.91
C HIS A 13 5.84 1.64 0.43
N ALA A 14 5.67 2.87 -0.08
CA ALA A 14 6.17 3.25 -1.40
C ALA A 14 7.71 3.30 -1.47
N LEU A 15 8.40 3.35 -0.32
CA LEU A 15 9.85 3.21 -0.23
C LEU A 15 10.25 1.76 0.01
N HIS A 16 9.59 1.10 0.98
CA HIS A 16 10.00 -0.23 1.42
C HIS A 16 9.65 -1.34 0.42
N LEU A 17 8.49 -1.30 -0.22
CA LEU A 17 8.07 -2.37 -1.13
C LEU A 17 8.94 -2.42 -2.41
N PRO A 18 9.30 -1.30 -3.08
CA PRO A 18 10.26 -1.35 -4.18
C PRO A 18 11.65 -1.85 -3.73
N ALA A 19 12.12 -1.46 -2.54
CA ALA A 19 13.40 -1.94 -2.01
C ALA A 19 13.40 -3.46 -1.75
N MET A 20 12.31 -3.98 -1.16
CA MET A 20 12.13 -5.43 -0.97
C MET A 20 12.00 -6.18 -2.31
N ALA A 21 11.26 -5.62 -3.27
CA ALA A 21 11.10 -6.20 -4.60
C ALA A 21 12.46 -6.28 -5.32
N ALA A 22 13.25 -5.21 -5.29
CA ALA A 22 14.59 -5.17 -5.87
C ALA A 22 15.52 -6.23 -5.26
N ALA A 23 15.46 -6.44 -3.94
CA ALA A 23 16.22 -7.49 -3.28
C ALA A 23 15.83 -8.91 -3.73
N ALA A 24 14.59 -9.09 -4.23
CA ALA A 24 14.09 -10.33 -4.80
C ALA A 24 14.26 -10.41 -6.33
N GLY A 25 14.90 -9.44 -6.98
CA GLY A 25 15.03 -9.38 -8.44
C GLY A 25 13.75 -9.01 -9.17
N ILE A 26 12.76 -8.44 -8.48
CA ILE A 26 11.48 -7.99 -9.04
C ILE A 26 11.55 -6.48 -9.26
N ILE A 27 11.19 -6.03 -10.47
CA ILE A 27 11.01 -4.61 -10.76
C ILE A 27 9.62 -4.20 -10.31
N LEU A 28 9.55 -3.26 -9.36
CA LEU A 28 8.33 -2.63 -8.91
C LEU A 28 8.54 -1.12 -8.93
N THR A 29 7.86 -0.44 -9.83
CA THR A 29 7.97 1.01 -10.10
C THR A 29 6.92 1.80 -9.35
N LEU A 30 7.03 3.14 -9.30
CA LEU A 30 5.98 3.98 -8.72
C LEU A 30 4.75 4.08 -9.63
N GLU A 31 4.93 3.94 -10.94
CA GLU A 31 3.83 3.81 -11.92
C GLU A 31 2.94 2.61 -11.58
N ASP A 32 3.53 1.46 -11.19
CA ASP A 32 2.74 0.29 -10.74
C ASP A 32 1.85 0.61 -9.53
N PHE A 33 2.30 1.49 -8.62
CA PHE A 33 1.48 1.95 -7.50
C PHE A 33 0.35 2.86 -7.98
N ALA A 34 0.61 3.75 -8.92
CA ALA A 34 -0.40 4.65 -9.48
C ALA A 34 -1.49 3.88 -10.21
N ASP A 35 -1.10 2.94 -11.08
CA ASP A 35 -2.02 2.12 -11.86
C ASP A 35 -2.90 1.25 -10.96
N ILE A 36 -2.30 0.61 -9.94
CA ILE A 36 -3.05 -0.23 -8.99
C ILE A 36 -3.95 0.63 -8.09
N SER A 37 -3.50 1.81 -7.67
CA SER A 37 -4.29 2.75 -6.87
C SER A 37 -5.56 3.19 -7.61
N ALA A 38 -5.45 3.48 -8.92
CA ALA A 38 -6.57 3.92 -9.75
C ALA A 38 -7.74 2.91 -9.80
N VAL A 39 -7.45 1.63 -9.60
CA VAL A 39 -8.45 0.54 -9.67
C VAL A 39 -8.77 -0.10 -8.30
N THR A 40 -8.07 0.27 -7.24
CA THR A 40 -8.26 -0.35 -5.91
C THR A 40 -9.06 0.58 -4.99
N PRO A 41 -10.31 0.22 -4.62
CA PRO A 41 -11.08 1.02 -3.68
C PRO A 41 -10.52 0.90 -2.26
N LEU A 42 -10.69 1.96 -1.45
CA LEU A 42 -10.41 1.93 -0.01
C LEU A 42 -11.51 1.14 0.71
N LEU A 43 -11.12 0.03 1.34
CA LEU A 43 -12.02 -0.90 2.04
C LEU A 43 -11.94 -0.79 3.57
N ALA A 44 -10.79 -0.36 4.11
CA ALA A 44 -10.60 -0.23 5.55
C ALA A 44 -10.14 1.17 5.96
N ARG A 45 -10.60 1.61 7.13
CA ARG A 45 -10.20 2.86 7.78
C ARG A 45 -9.71 2.54 9.19
N VAL A 46 -8.46 2.11 9.27
CA VAL A 46 -7.76 1.84 10.53
C VAL A 46 -6.98 3.08 10.92
N TYR A 47 -6.81 3.35 12.21
CA TYR A 47 -5.92 4.39 12.71
C TYR A 47 -4.56 4.34 11.99
N PRO A 48 -4.06 5.45 11.44
CA PRO A 48 -4.49 6.84 11.64
C PRO A 48 -5.64 7.34 10.73
N ASN A 49 -6.10 6.54 9.77
CA ASN A 49 -7.09 6.93 8.75
C ASN A 49 -8.56 6.65 9.14
N GLY A 50 -8.76 6.15 10.37
CA GLY A 50 -10.06 5.95 11.00
C GLY A 50 -9.91 5.83 12.52
N PRO A 51 -11.03 5.83 13.27
CA PRO A 51 -11.00 5.80 14.73
C PRO A 51 -10.72 4.40 15.30
N ALA A 52 -10.91 3.35 14.50
CA ALA A 52 -10.72 1.96 14.90
C ALA A 52 -9.22 1.60 14.89
N ASP A 53 -8.75 0.91 15.93
CA ASP A 53 -7.41 0.31 15.93
C ASP A 53 -7.38 -1.00 15.11
N VAL A 54 -6.23 -1.67 15.08
CA VAL A 54 -6.02 -2.88 14.27
C VAL A 54 -6.79 -4.12 14.76
N ASN A 55 -7.32 -4.11 15.99
CA ASN A 55 -8.00 -5.25 16.62
C ASN A 55 -9.53 -5.17 16.54
N HIS A 56 -10.08 -4.09 15.97
CA HIS A 56 -11.52 -3.86 15.85
C HIS A 56 -12.12 -4.54 14.60
#